data_AF-A0A9W9CP01-F1
#
_entry.id   AF-A0A9W9CP01-F1
#
_cell.length_a   1.000
_cell.length_b   1.000
_cell.length_c   1.000
_cell.angle_alpha   90.00
_cell.angle_beta   90.00
_cell.angle_gamma   90.00
#
_symmetry.space_group_name_H-M   'P 1'
#
loop_
_entity.id
_entity.type
_entity.pdbx_description
1 polymer ?
#
loop_
_entity_poly.entity_id
_entity_poly.type
_entity_poly.pdbx_seq_one_letter_code
_entity_poly.pdbx_strand_id
1 'polypeptide(L)'
;MPTWDIILDKSDVGLADMEKAAGTVIDIDLFDNTADGQTTVKELGKTKQVICYFSAGSREDWRDDADQFTSADYGKALGDWPGENWVDVKSTNVRAIMKQRIESAAKAGCTAVDPDNVDGFVRHLSSMNL
;
A
#
# COMPACT_ATOMS: atom_id res chain seq x y z
N MET A 1 -26.30 1.16 -1.39
CA MET A 1 -24.94 1.70 -1.55
C MET A 1 -23.98 0.58 -1.26
N PRO A 2 -22.93 0.35 -2.07
CA PRO A 2 -21.93 -0.66 -1.74
C PRO A 2 -21.31 -0.32 -0.38
N THR A 3 -21.19 -1.33 0.47
CA THR A 3 -20.43 -1.25 1.72
C THR A 3 -19.03 -1.79 1.49
N TRP A 4 -18.09 -1.34 2.31
CA TRP A 4 -16.68 -1.70 2.21
C TRP A 4 -16.13 -2.00 3.59
N ASP A 5 -15.14 -2.87 3.63
CA ASP A 5 -14.35 -3.21 4.81
C ASP A 5 -12.87 -2.97 4.47
N ILE A 6 -12.06 -2.59 5.46
CA ILE A 6 -10.61 -2.36 5.30
C ILE A 6 -9.83 -3.16 6.33
N ILE A 7 -8.80 -3.88 5.89
CA ILE A 7 -7.99 -4.81 6.70
C ILE A 7 -6.53 -4.71 6.27
N LEU A 8 -5.77 -3.86 6.96
CA LEU A 8 -4.35 -3.62 6.66
C LEU A 8 -3.38 -4.32 7.63
N ASP A 9 -3.90 -4.88 8.74
CA ASP A 9 -3.06 -5.50 9.76
C ASP A 9 -2.69 -6.94 9.39
N LYS A 10 -1.41 -7.25 9.57
CA LYS A 10 -0.77 -8.53 9.29
C LYS A 10 -1.10 -9.62 10.32
N SER A 11 -1.55 -9.26 11.53
CA SER A 11 -1.43 -10.19 12.66
C SER A 11 -2.48 -11.30 12.75
N ASP A 12 -3.73 -11.12 12.31
CA ASP A 12 -4.79 -12.07 12.72
C ASP A 12 -5.95 -12.32 11.74
N VAL A 13 -5.94 -11.74 10.53
CA VAL A 13 -7.06 -11.92 9.58
C VAL A 13 -6.64 -12.78 8.39
N GLY A 14 -7.08 -14.03 8.38
CA GLY A 14 -6.90 -14.93 7.25
C GLY A 14 -7.95 -14.74 6.15
N LEU A 15 -7.69 -15.32 4.97
CA LEU A 15 -8.63 -15.31 3.83
C LEU A 15 -10.06 -15.68 4.23
N ALA A 16 -10.23 -16.72 5.05
CA ALA A 16 -11.55 -17.19 5.48
C ALA A 16 -12.33 -16.15 6.31
N ASP A 17 -11.65 -15.24 6.99
CA ASP A 17 -12.30 -14.14 7.73
C ASP A 17 -12.57 -12.94 6.82
N MET A 18 -11.65 -12.64 5.90
CA MET A 18 -11.86 -11.63 4.85
C MET A 18 -13.07 -11.96 3.95
N GLU A 19 -13.31 -13.24 3.65
CA GLU A 19 -14.48 -13.70 2.89
C GLU A 19 -15.80 -13.42 3.62
N LYS A 20 -15.80 -13.42 4.97
CA LYS A 20 -16.98 -13.16 5.80
C LYS A 20 -17.32 -11.67 5.93
N ALA A 21 -16.41 -10.78 5.52
CA ALA A 21 -16.65 -9.34 5.55
C ALA A 21 -18.00 -9.01 4.88
N ALA A 22 -18.77 -8.08 5.43
CA ALA A 22 -20.11 -7.80 4.90
C ALA A 22 -20.08 -6.94 3.61
N GLY A 23 -18.99 -6.19 3.43
CA GLY A 23 -18.73 -5.34 2.29
C GLY A 23 -18.67 -6.09 0.98
N THR A 24 -19.22 -5.49 -0.07
CA THR A 24 -19.01 -5.95 -1.45
C THR A 24 -17.66 -5.49 -2.01
N VAL A 25 -17.02 -4.55 -1.32
CA VAL A 25 -15.67 -4.05 -1.57
C VAL A 25 -14.81 -4.38 -0.36
N ILE A 26 -13.56 -4.77 -0.56
CA ILE A 26 -12.61 -4.97 0.53
C ILE A 26 -11.28 -4.33 0.17
N ASP A 27 -10.71 -3.58 1.10
CA ASP A 27 -9.40 -2.95 0.98
C ASP A 27 -8.38 -3.66 1.87
N ILE A 28 -7.30 -4.15 1.27
CA ILE A 28 -6.32 -5.00 1.93
C ILE A 28 -4.89 -4.57 1.56
N ASP A 29 -3.96 -4.83 2.47
CA ASP A 29 -2.55 -4.52 2.25
C ASP A 29 -1.99 -5.26 1.01
N LEU A 30 -1.36 -4.53 0.08
CA LEU A 30 -0.78 -5.11 -1.12
C LEU A 30 0.29 -6.15 -0.79
N PHE A 31 1.26 -5.83 0.07
CA PHE A 31 2.44 -6.68 0.26
C PHE A 31 2.08 -7.95 1.04
N ASP A 32 1.28 -7.83 2.09
CA ASP A 32 0.90 -8.97 2.94
C ASP A 32 -0.04 -9.95 2.22
N ASN A 33 -0.75 -9.50 1.19
CA ASN A 33 -1.71 -10.32 0.44
C ASN A 33 -1.23 -10.70 -0.97
N THR A 34 -0.01 -10.30 -1.35
CA THR A 34 0.54 -10.59 -2.69
C THR A 34 1.94 -11.16 -2.72
N ALA A 35 2.70 -11.17 -1.61
CA ALA A 35 4.08 -11.65 -1.57
C ALA A 35 4.26 -13.10 -2.09
N ASP A 36 3.30 -14.01 -1.84
CA ASP A 36 3.31 -15.39 -2.34
C ASP A 36 2.50 -15.61 -3.64
N GLY A 37 2.14 -14.52 -4.32
CA GLY A 37 1.52 -14.60 -5.63
C GLY A 37 0.01 -14.87 -5.57
N GLN A 38 -0.74 -13.78 -5.39
CA GLN A 38 -2.09 -13.57 -5.94
C GLN A 38 -3.24 -14.37 -5.31
N THR A 39 -3.01 -15.38 -4.46
CA THR A 39 -4.09 -16.27 -4.00
C THR A 39 -5.18 -15.53 -3.23
N THR A 40 -4.84 -14.75 -2.20
CA THR A 40 -5.86 -14.02 -1.41
C THR A 40 -6.68 -13.07 -2.28
N VAL A 41 -6.00 -12.23 -3.09
CA VAL A 41 -6.66 -11.28 -4.00
C VAL A 41 -7.55 -12.00 -5.01
N LYS A 42 -7.08 -13.10 -5.62
CA LYS A 42 -7.86 -13.88 -6.59
C LYS A 42 -9.08 -14.54 -5.97
N GLU A 43 -8.92 -15.13 -4.79
CA GLU A 43 -10.01 -15.82 -4.09
C GLU A 43 -11.08 -14.81 -3.66
N LEU A 44 -10.69 -13.70 -3.05
CA LEU A 44 -11.61 -12.61 -2.73
C LEU A 44 -12.27 -12.02 -3.98
N GLY A 45 -11.51 -11.85 -5.07
CA GLY A 45 -11.99 -11.32 -6.35
C GLY A 45 -13.13 -12.13 -7.00
N LYS A 46 -13.38 -13.37 -6.55
CA LYS A 46 -14.55 -14.16 -6.98
C LYS A 46 -15.87 -13.60 -6.44
N THR A 47 -15.83 -12.91 -5.31
CA THR A 47 -17.04 -12.45 -4.58
C THR A 47 -17.00 -10.97 -4.17
N LYS A 48 -15.83 -10.32 -4.24
CA LYS A 48 -15.56 -8.95 -3.78
C LYS A 48 -14.91 -8.13 -4.89
N GLN A 49 -15.06 -6.81 -4.83
CA GLN A 49 -14.14 -5.89 -5.48
C GLN A 49 -12.96 -5.65 -4.53
N VAL A 50 -11.74 -6.00 -4.94
CA VAL A 50 -10.56 -5.92 -4.07
C VAL A 50 -9.79 -4.64 -4.37
N ILE A 51 -9.60 -3.80 -3.37
CA ILE A 51 -8.70 -2.64 -3.38
C ILE A 51 -7.40 -3.09 -2.70
N CYS A 52 -6.26 -2.73 -3.29
CA CYS A 52 -4.96 -3.04 -2.73
C CYS A 52 -4.26 -1.76 -2.25
N TYR A 53 -4.13 -1.65 -0.94
CA TYR A 53 -3.45 -0.57 -0.24
C TYR A 53 -1.93 -0.63 -0.42
N PHE A 54 -1.31 0.51 -0.64
CA PHE A 54 0.11 0.72 -0.41
C PHE A 54 0.38 2.19 -0.13
N SER A 55 1.41 2.51 0.66
CA SER A 55 1.81 3.91 0.81
C SER A 55 2.51 4.42 -0.45
N ALA A 56 2.01 5.51 -1.04
CA ALA A 56 2.62 6.17 -2.19
C ALA A 56 3.43 7.42 -1.81
N GLY A 57 3.16 7.98 -0.63
CA GLY A 57 3.85 9.15 -0.08
C GLY A 57 4.86 8.85 1.02
N SER A 58 5.01 7.58 1.42
CA SER A 58 6.03 7.17 2.38
C SER A 58 6.81 5.92 1.92
N ARG A 59 8.04 5.80 2.46
CA ARG A 59 8.88 4.60 2.42
C ARG A 59 8.70 3.91 3.76
N GLU A 60 8.41 2.62 3.71
CA GLU A 60 8.24 1.75 4.86
C GLU A 60 9.41 0.76 4.87
N ASP A 61 10.34 0.87 5.81
CA ASP A 61 11.61 0.10 5.78
C ASP A 61 11.46 -1.42 5.97
N TRP A 62 10.28 -1.87 6.39
CA TRP A 62 9.90 -3.27 6.56
C TRP A 62 9.32 -3.91 5.29
N ARG A 63 9.11 -3.14 4.20
CA ARG A 63 8.63 -3.69 2.93
C ARG A 63 9.77 -4.33 2.15
N ASP A 64 9.46 -5.37 1.39
CA ASP A 64 10.44 -6.10 0.59
C ASP A 64 11.11 -5.25 -0.51
N ASP A 65 10.48 -4.14 -0.91
CA ASP A 65 11.02 -3.19 -1.91
C ASP A 65 11.72 -1.97 -1.28
N ALA A 66 11.91 -1.95 0.04
CA ALA A 66 12.47 -0.81 0.76
C ALA A 66 13.94 -0.49 0.38
N ASP A 67 14.67 -1.48 -0.15
CA ASP A 67 16.06 -1.36 -0.61
C ASP A 67 16.19 -0.71 -2.00
N GLN A 68 15.07 -0.61 -2.74
CA GLN A 68 15.03 0.09 -4.03
C GLN A 68 15.06 1.61 -3.86
N PHE A 69 14.69 2.12 -2.69
CA PHE A 69 14.78 3.54 -2.36
C PHE A 69 16.23 3.92 -2.03
N THR A 70 16.74 4.95 -2.69
CA THR A 70 18.04 5.55 -2.33
C THR A 70 17.88 6.56 -1.21
N SER A 71 18.97 6.92 -0.54
CA SER A 71 18.94 7.94 0.52
C SER A 71 18.50 9.33 0.06
N ALA A 72 18.46 9.59 -1.25
CA ALA A 72 17.96 10.85 -1.83
C ALA A 72 16.44 10.81 -2.08
N ASP A 73 15.82 9.64 -1.99
CA ASP A 73 14.39 9.47 -2.30
C ASP A 73 13.48 9.71 -1.10
N TYR A 74 14.02 9.74 0.11
CA TYR A 74 13.23 9.84 1.34
C TYR A 74 13.88 10.75 2.37
N GLY A 75 13.04 11.33 3.21
CA GLY A 75 13.40 12.37 4.17
C GLY A 75 12.98 12.00 5.58
N LYS A 76 12.29 12.93 6.25
CA LYS A 76 11.94 12.78 7.66
C LYS A 76 10.97 11.64 7.90
N ALA A 77 11.03 11.10 9.11
CA ALA A 77 10.06 10.13 9.58
C ALA A 77 8.62 10.71 9.58
N LEU A 78 7.62 9.89 9.25
CA LEU A 78 6.20 10.29 9.29
C LEU A 78 5.72 10.55 10.73
N GLY A 79 6.22 9.74 11.67
CA GLY A 79 6.03 9.88 13.12
C GLY A 79 5.13 8.81 13.74
N ASP A 80 4.25 8.21 12.95
CA ASP A 80 3.27 7.23 13.44
C ASP A 80 3.86 5.81 13.55
N TRP A 81 4.72 5.43 12.60
CA TRP A 81 5.35 4.10 12.54
C TRP A 81 6.88 4.19 12.48
N PRO A 82 7.61 3.46 13.34
CA PRO A 82 9.07 3.39 13.26
C PRO A 82 9.52 2.79 11.92
N GLY A 83 10.44 3.47 11.22
CA GLY A 83 10.93 3.03 9.91
C GLY A 83 10.18 3.62 8.72
N GLU A 84 9.16 4.46 8.97
CA GLU A 84 8.40 5.13 7.93
C GLU A 84 8.87 6.56 7.67
N ASN A 85 9.17 6.90 6.41
CA ASN A 85 9.70 8.20 5.99
C ASN A 85 8.91 8.81 4.83
N TRP A 86 8.74 10.13 4.80
CA TRP A 86 8.25 10.84 3.61
C TRP A 86 9.16 10.59 2.40
N VAL A 87 8.57 10.43 1.21
CA VAL A 87 9.32 10.27 -0.07
C VAL A 87 9.21 11.49 -0.98
N ASP A 88 10.22 11.71 -1.82
CA ASP A 88 10.15 12.68 -2.91
C ASP A 88 9.34 12.15 -4.07
N VAL A 89 8.06 12.54 -4.14
CA VAL A 89 7.16 12.19 -5.24
C VAL A 89 7.58 12.77 -6.60
N LYS A 90 8.56 13.69 -6.63
CA LYS A 90 9.19 14.19 -7.88
C LYS A 90 10.36 13.31 -8.33
N SER A 91 10.91 12.48 -7.46
CA SER A 91 11.99 11.54 -7.81
C SER A 91 11.52 10.57 -8.90
N THR A 92 12.38 10.39 -9.90
CA THR A 92 12.15 9.40 -10.96
C THR A 92 12.23 7.97 -10.39
N ASN A 93 13.06 7.73 -9.38
CA ASN A 93 13.18 6.42 -8.75
C ASN A 93 11.91 6.08 -7.95
N VAL A 94 11.43 7.00 -7.11
CA VAL A 94 10.16 6.84 -6.38
C VAL A 94 9.00 6.54 -7.34
N ARG A 95 8.89 7.29 -8.46
CA ARG A 95 7.87 7.01 -9.48
C ARG A 95 8.00 5.63 -10.11
N ALA A 96 9.22 5.14 -10.31
CA ALA A 96 9.45 3.79 -10.83
C ALA A 96 9.03 2.71 -9.83
N ILE A 97 9.31 2.90 -8.53
CA ILE A 97 8.89 2.00 -7.46
C ILE A 97 7.36 1.96 -7.37
N MET A 98 6.69 3.12 -7.36
CA MET A 98 5.21 3.16 -7.32
C MET A 98 4.58 2.55 -8.57
N LYS A 99 5.21 2.69 -9.74
CA LYS A 99 4.78 1.98 -10.96
C LYS A 99 4.83 0.47 -10.77
N GLN A 100 5.91 -0.06 -10.19
CA GLN A 100 6.02 -1.50 -9.89
C GLN A 100 4.97 -1.96 -8.89
N ARG A 101 4.66 -1.18 -7.85
CA ARG A 101 3.57 -1.49 -6.89
C ARG A 101 2.21 -1.59 -7.59
N ILE A 102 1.89 -0.66 -8.49
CA ILE A 102 0.67 -0.70 -9.30
C ILE A 102 0.64 -1.92 -10.24
N GLU A 103 1.76 -2.23 -10.89
CA GLU A 103 1.89 -3.43 -11.74
C GLU A 103 1.69 -4.71 -10.93
N SER A 104 2.22 -4.78 -9.71
CA SER A 104 2.02 -5.90 -8.80
C SER A 104 0.55 -6.05 -8.38
N ALA A 105 -0.14 -4.95 -8.07
CA ALA A 105 -1.58 -4.96 -7.77
C ALA A 105 -2.40 -5.46 -8.97
N ALA A 106 -2.12 -4.94 -10.16
CA ALA A 106 -2.79 -5.40 -11.38
C ALA A 106 -2.53 -6.89 -11.67
N LYS A 107 -1.28 -7.35 -11.50
CA LYS A 107 -0.89 -8.75 -11.66
C LYS A 107 -1.56 -9.66 -10.62
N ALA A 108 -1.81 -9.17 -9.41
CA ALA A 108 -2.52 -9.90 -8.37
C ALA A 108 -4.03 -10.02 -8.63
N GLY A 109 -4.60 -9.14 -9.45
CA GLY A 109 -6.02 -9.11 -9.78
C GLY A 109 -6.82 -8.13 -8.93
N CYS A 110 -6.16 -7.13 -8.31
CA CYS A 110 -6.87 -6.07 -7.59
C CYS A 110 -7.75 -5.28 -8.58
N THR A 111 -8.97 -4.96 -8.18
CA THR A 111 -9.89 -4.08 -8.93
C THR A 111 -9.37 -2.64 -8.95
N ALA A 112 -8.81 -2.18 -7.83
CA ALA A 112 -8.29 -0.84 -7.65
C ALA A 112 -7.10 -0.83 -6.69
N VAL A 113 -6.48 0.34 -6.55
CA VAL A 113 -5.41 0.59 -5.57
C VAL A 113 -5.82 1.72 -4.63
N ASP A 114 -5.32 1.67 -3.41
CA ASP A 114 -5.42 2.76 -2.43
C ASP A 114 -4.02 3.30 -2.08
N PRO A 115 -3.55 4.36 -2.77
CA PRO A 115 -2.24 4.96 -2.55
C PRO A 115 -2.28 5.97 -1.38
N ASP A 116 -1.68 5.61 -0.24
CA ASP A 116 -1.72 6.42 0.98
C ASP A 116 -0.62 7.49 1.04
N ASN A 117 -0.74 8.41 2.00
CA ASN A 117 0.22 9.48 2.31
C ASN A 117 0.44 10.49 1.15
N VAL A 118 -0.54 10.63 0.26
CA VAL A 118 -0.49 11.58 -0.87
C VAL A 118 -0.72 13.05 -0.44
N ASP A 119 -0.82 13.31 0.85
CA ASP A 119 -1.12 14.59 1.48
C ASP A 119 0.15 15.36 1.93
N GLY A 120 1.33 14.86 1.59
CA GLY A 120 2.59 15.45 2.02
C GLY A 120 2.69 16.97 1.80
N PHE A 121 2.13 17.51 0.72
CA PHE A 121 2.13 18.95 0.43
C PHE A 121 1.43 19.84 1.48
N VAL A 122 0.53 19.30 2.31
CA VAL A 122 -0.08 20.06 3.43
C VAL A 122 0.77 20.03 4.70
N ARG A 123 1.75 19.14 4.78
CA ARG A 123 2.74 19.09 5.86
C ARG A 123 3.71 20.26 5.63
N HIS A 124 4.07 21.00 6.68
CA HIS A 124 4.96 22.16 6.53
C HIS A 124 6.26 21.73 5.85
N LEU A 125 6.75 22.47 4.85
CA LEU A 125 7.93 22.09 4.04
C LEU A 125 9.18 21.79 4.89
N SER A 126 9.29 22.41 6.08
CA SER A 126 10.33 22.10 7.06
C SER A 126 10.26 20.69 7.64
N SER A 127 9.10 20.02 7.56
CA SER A 127 8.87 18.62 7.94
C SER A 127 9.13 17.63 6.81
N MET A 128 9.29 18.10 5.56
CA MET A 128 9.53 17.21 4.42
C MET A 128 10.99 17.13 4.02
N ASN A 129 11.76 18.24 4.00
CA ASN A 129 13.18 18.33 3.59
C ASN A 129 13.68 17.15 2.72
N LEU A 130 13.04 17.03 1.56
CA LEU A 130 13.49 16.23 0.43
C LEU A 130 14.24 17.16 -0.52
#